data_AF-A0A382MUS1-F1
#
_entry.id   AF-A0A382MUS1-F1
#
_cell.length_a   1.000
_cell.length_b   1.000
_cell.length_c   1.000
_cell.angle_alpha   90.00
_cell.angle_beta   90.00
_cell.angle_gamma   90.00
#
_symmetry.space_group_name_H-M   'P 1'
#
loop_
_entity.id
_entity.type
_entity.pdbx_description
1 polymer ?
#
loop_
_entity_poly.entity_id
_entity_poly.type
_entity_poly.pdbx_seq_one_letter_code
_entity_poly.pdbx_strand_id
1 'polypeptide(L)'
;MENSMKRLITMLSAAFLLALPLHATDLGGKVVQIGTDPTYPPHESIDENTKQVVGYDVDVVVEICKLVNCVPVWNPTSWEGIFPALAQGSWDMVVSGVTITDERDKIVDFSDPYIIVQQGVLMRVEDVGKVSMNTFKSGKMKLGSQTGTTNADLGIKLVGRDNVALYDAFSAAVVALQNGDVGGVIIDSTAAAAWEQEFAGELTVGINGLSSDPLGLVFQEGSELVDPFNEGLAMIKSNGTMDRLVLKWWPK
;
A
#
# COMPACT_ATOMS: atom_id res chain seq x y z
N MET A 1 -70.77 3.89 43.47
CA MET A 1 -70.30 2.73 42.69
C MET A 1 -69.63 3.28 41.45
N GLU A 2 -68.39 3.77 41.51
CA GLU A 2 -67.13 3.04 41.70
C GLU A 2 -66.84 2.07 40.54
N ASN A 3 -65.86 2.45 39.72
CA ASN A 3 -64.82 1.65 39.05
C ASN A 3 -64.51 2.23 37.66
N SER A 4 -63.30 2.22 37.15
CA SER A 4 -61.97 1.99 37.70
C SER A 4 -61.02 2.40 36.58
N MET A 5 -60.01 3.16 36.98
CA MET A 5 -58.92 3.68 36.17
C MET A 5 -58.07 2.52 35.63
N LYS A 6 -58.04 2.30 34.30
CA LYS A 6 -57.10 1.37 33.67
C LYS A 6 -55.97 2.14 32.99
N ARG A 7 -54.79 2.05 33.61
CA ARG A 7 -53.51 2.57 33.12
C ARG A 7 -53.13 1.86 31.82
N LEU A 8 -52.88 2.63 30.77
CA LEU A 8 -52.32 2.15 29.51
C LEU A 8 -50.81 1.98 29.70
N ILE A 9 -50.33 0.73 29.68
CA ILE A 9 -48.90 0.42 29.69
C ILE A 9 -48.44 0.37 28.23
N THR A 10 -47.65 1.36 27.81
CA THR A 10 -47.00 1.39 26.50
C THR A 10 -45.85 0.39 26.52
N MET A 11 -45.99 -0.76 25.86
CA MET A 11 -44.87 -1.68 25.62
C MET A 11 -43.89 -1.04 24.63
N LEU A 12 -42.68 -0.73 25.09
CA LEU A 12 -41.55 -0.39 24.24
C LEU A 12 -40.95 -1.72 23.72
N SER A 13 -41.26 -2.10 22.47
CA SER A 13 -40.62 -3.23 21.81
C SER A 13 -39.18 -2.84 21.42
N ALA A 14 -38.19 -3.27 22.22
CA ALA A 14 -36.80 -3.19 21.82
C ALA A 14 -36.55 -4.20 20.69
N ALA A 15 -36.40 -3.72 19.46
CA ALA A 15 -35.96 -4.54 18.35
C ALA A 15 -34.48 -4.90 18.57
N PHE A 16 -34.22 -6.13 19.00
CA PHE A 16 -32.88 -6.70 19.05
C PHE A 16 -32.49 -7.00 17.60
N LEU A 17 -31.69 -6.14 16.98
CA LEU A 17 -31.02 -6.43 15.71
C LEU A 17 -30.08 -7.62 15.96
N LEU A 18 -30.47 -8.82 15.55
CA LEU A 18 -29.54 -9.95 15.45
C LEU A 18 -28.49 -9.56 14.41
N ALA A 19 -27.28 -9.24 14.86
CA ALA A 19 -26.13 -9.18 13.99
C ALA A 19 -25.90 -10.60 13.45
N LEU A 20 -26.29 -10.83 12.19
CA LEU A 20 -25.90 -12.04 11.47
C LEU A 20 -24.37 -12.05 11.43
N PRO A 21 -23.72 -13.17 11.77
CA PRO A 21 -22.28 -13.30 11.57
C PRO A 21 -21.98 -13.02 10.10
N LEU A 22 -21.17 -11.98 9.85
CA LEU A 22 -20.68 -11.65 8.52
C LEU A 22 -19.87 -12.85 8.04
N HIS A 23 -20.45 -13.67 7.17
CA HIS A 23 -19.73 -14.74 6.49
C HIS A 23 -19.19 -14.14 5.20
N ALA A 24 -17.88 -14.26 4.99
CA ALA A 24 -17.24 -13.77 3.79
C ALA A 24 -17.67 -14.63 2.61
N THR A 25 -17.72 -14.02 1.43
CA THR A 25 -17.90 -14.75 0.18
C THR A 25 -16.83 -15.83 0.03
N ASP A 26 -17.25 -17.07 -0.22
CA ASP A 26 -16.37 -18.23 -0.40
C ASP A 26 -16.00 -18.38 -1.89
N LEU A 27 -14.72 -18.20 -2.21
CA LEU A 27 -14.15 -18.35 -3.56
C LEU A 27 -13.82 -19.80 -3.92
N GLY A 28 -14.17 -20.78 -3.08
CA GLY A 28 -14.10 -22.21 -3.40
C GLY A 28 -12.68 -22.74 -3.62
N GLY A 29 -11.67 -22.13 -3.00
CA GLY A 29 -10.26 -22.49 -3.18
C GLY A 29 -9.66 -21.94 -4.48
N LYS A 30 -10.25 -20.90 -5.08
CA LYS A 30 -9.74 -20.27 -6.30
C LYS A 30 -8.27 -19.89 -6.13
N VAL A 31 -7.44 -20.32 -7.08
CA VAL A 31 -6.06 -19.84 -7.20
C VAL A 31 -6.09 -18.43 -7.78
N VAL A 32 -5.42 -17.50 -7.12
CA VAL A 32 -5.35 -16.09 -7.51
C VAL A 32 -3.90 -15.77 -7.89
N GLN A 33 -3.66 -15.48 -9.16
CA GLN A 33 -2.35 -15.09 -9.69
C GLN A 33 -2.09 -13.61 -9.39
N ILE A 34 -1.02 -13.30 -8.66
CA ILE A 34 -0.73 -11.95 -8.18
C ILE A 34 0.59 -11.48 -8.77
N GLY A 35 0.58 -10.40 -9.54
CA GLY A 35 1.79 -9.68 -9.94
C GLY A 35 2.27 -8.77 -8.80
N THR A 36 3.58 -8.73 -8.55
CA THR A 36 4.20 -7.87 -7.53
C THR A 36 5.61 -7.44 -7.97
N ASP A 37 6.03 -6.22 -7.66
CA ASP A 37 7.42 -5.75 -7.79
C ASP A 37 8.10 -5.79 -6.41
N PRO A 38 8.85 -6.86 -6.08
CA PRO A 38 9.37 -7.09 -4.72
C PRO A 38 10.65 -6.27 -4.45
N THR A 39 10.62 -4.97 -4.76
CA THR A 39 11.71 -4.01 -4.54
C THR A 39 11.34 -2.90 -3.56
N TYR A 40 10.26 -3.08 -2.80
CA TYR A 40 9.63 -2.06 -1.95
C TYR A 40 9.39 -2.53 -0.50
N PRO A 41 10.45 -2.88 0.26
CA PRO A 41 10.27 -3.25 1.65
C PRO A 41 9.78 -2.05 2.48
N PRO A 42 8.97 -2.27 3.54
CA PRO A 42 8.50 -3.57 4.01
C PRO A 42 7.17 -4.02 3.37
N HIS A 43 6.70 -3.35 2.31
CA HIS A 43 5.47 -3.73 1.60
C HIS A 43 5.64 -5.07 0.87
N GLU A 44 6.71 -5.20 0.07
CA GLU A 44 7.08 -6.43 -0.61
C GLU A 44 8.58 -6.51 -0.87
N SER A 45 9.14 -7.70 -0.70
CA SER A 45 10.54 -8.03 -0.97
C SER A 45 10.72 -9.53 -1.21
N ILE A 46 11.87 -9.94 -1.75
CA ILE A 46 12.26 -11.35 -1.78
C ILE A 46 13.02 -11.69 -0.51
N ASP A 47 12.50 -12.63 0.28
CA ASP A 47 13.27 -13.19 1.40
C ASP A 47 14.48 -13.98 0.87
N GLU A 48 15.67 -13.62 1.31
CA GLU A 48 16.90 -14.19 0.76
C GLU A 48 17.07 -15.68 1.06
N ASN A 49 16.47 -16.19 2.12
CA ASN A 49 16.63 -17.58 2.56
C ASN A 49 15.67 -18.52 1.83
N THR A 50 14.41 -18.12 1.74
CA THR A 50 13.31 -18.92 1.19
C THR A 50 13.08 -18.66 -0.30
N LYS A 51 13.58 -17.52 -0.81
CA LYS A 51 13.32 -17.00 -2.17
C LYS A 51 11.83 -16.75 -2.44
N GLN A 52 11.03 -16.57 -1.39
CA GLN A 52 9.61 -16.24 -1.50
C GLN A 52 9.39 -14.74 -1.39
N VAL A 53 8.29 -14.26 -1.98
CA VAL A 53 7.82 -12.89 -1.75
C VAL A 53 7.28 -12.80 -0.32
N VAL A 54 7.76 -11.81 0.42
CA VAL A 54 7.33 -11.50 1.79
C VAL A 54 7.07 -10.00 1.93
N GLY A 55 6.22 -9.62 2.87
CA GLY A 55 5.96 -8.21 3.17
C GLY A 55 4.57 -7.97 3.76
N TYR A 56 4.30 -6.72 4.09
CA TYR A 56 3.00 -6.28 4.61
C TYR A 56 1.88 -6.54 3.60
N ASP A 57 2.09 -6.17 2.34
CA ASP A 57 1.13 -6.40 1.25
C ASP A 57 0.82 -7.90 1.09
N VAL A 58 1.85 -8.73 1.22
CA VAL A 58 1.72 -10.20 1.17
C VAL A 58 0.86 -10.72 2.30
N ASP A 59 1.15 -10.31 3.53
CA ASP A 59 0.42 -10.77 4.71
C ASP A 59 -1.04 -10.31 4.68
N VAL A 60 -1.33 -9.09 4.21
CA VAL A 60 -2.70 -8.59 4.05
C VAL A 60 -3.51 -9.51 3.14
N VAL A 61 -2.98 -9.83 1.96
CA VAL A 61 -3.65 -10.71 1.00
C VAL A 61 -3.79 -12.14 1.54
N VAL A 62 -2.78 -12.66 2.23
CA VAL A 62 -2.83 -13.99 2.85
C VAL A 62 -3.94 -14.06 3.91
N GLU A 63 -4.09 -13.05 4.76
CA GLU A 63 -5.16 -13.03 5.77
C GLU A 63 -6.55 -12.87 5.13
N ILE A 64 -6.68 -12.08 4.04
CA ILE A 64 -7.92 -12.00 3.26
C ILE A 64 -8.25 -13.37 2.66
N CYS A 65 -7.31 -14.02 1.97
CA CYS A 65 -7.54 -15.31 1.31
C CYS A 65 -7.94 -16.43 2.25
N LYS A 66 -7.50 -16.41 3.52
CA LYS A 66 -7.99 -17.38 4.53
C LYS A 66 -9.48 -17.23 4.82
N LEU A 67 -10.02 -16.02 4.73
CA LEU A 67 -11.43 -15.73 5.01
C LEU A 67 -12.32 -16.02 3.81
N VAL A 68 -11.86 -15.63 2.61
CA VAL A 68 -12.62 -15.81 1.37
C VAL A 68 -12.27 -17.11 0.64
N ASN A 69 -11.49 -17.99 1.25
CA ASN A 69 -11.07 -19.28 0.69
C ASN A 69 -10.44 -19.16 -0.72
N CYS A 70 -9.37 -18.36 -0.84
CA CYS A 70 -8.50 -18.34 -2.02
C CYS A 70 -7.08 -18.83 -1.71
N VAL A 71 -6.34 -19.15 -2.78
CA VAL A 71 -4.93 -19.55 -2.74
C VAL A 71 -4.10 -18.51 -3.50
N PRO A 72 -3.39 -17.60 -2.82
CA PRO A 72 -2.58 -16.59 -3.49
C PRO A 72 -1.30 -17.21 -4.06
N VAL A 73 -0.99 -16.91 -5.32
CA VAL A 73 0.25 -17.28 -6.01
C VAL A 73 0.96 -16.01 -6.46
N TRP A 74 2.14 -15.78 -5.89
CA TRP A 74 2.93 -14.57 -6.13
C TRP A 74 3.86 -14.75 -7.32
N ASN A 75 3.81 -13.80 -8.24
CA ASN A 75 4.60 -13.75 -9.46
C ASN A 75 5.44 -12.45 -9.46
N PRO A 76 6.69 -12.51 -8.99
CA PRO A 76 7.62 -11.39 -9.10
C PRO A 76 7.78 -10.91 -10.54
N THR A 77 7.67 -9.62 -10.75
CA THR A 77 7.87 -8.95 -12.05
C THR A 77 8.38 -7.53 -11.85
N SER A 78 8.76 -6.84 -12.92
CA SER A 78 9.12 -5.42 -12.86
C SER A 78 7.87 -4.53 -12.80
N TRP A 79 7.95 -3.38 -12.10
CA TRP A 79 6.90 -2.36 -12.11
C TRP A 79 6.44 -1.94 -13.51
N GLU A 80 7.36 -1.72 -14.45
CA GLU A 80 7.02 -1.32 -15.82
C GLU A 80 6.09 -2.34 -16.51
N GLY A 81 6.30 -3.63 -16.24
CA GLY A 81 5.56 -4.73 -16.86
C GLY A 81 4.32 -5.19 -16.08
N ILE A 82 4.10 -4.72 -14.85
CA ILE A 82 3.10 -5.30 -13.94
C ILE A 82 1.66 -5.05 -14.41
N PHE A 83 1.32 -3.81 -14.77
CA PHE A 83 -0.01 -3.43 -15.27
C PHE A 83 -0.28 -3.93 -16.70
N PRO A 84 0.67 -3.87 -17.66
CA PRO A 84 0.48 -4.50 -18.96
C PRO A 84 0.18 -6.00 -18.88
N ALA A 85 0.83 -6.72 -17.96
CA ALA A 85 0.59 -8.14 -17.77
C ALA A 85 -0.76 -8.44 -17.08
N LEU A 86 -1.19 -7.58 -16.14
CA LEU A 86 -2.56 -7.61 -15.59
C LEU A 86 -3.60 -7.44 -16.69
N ALA A 87 -3.47 -6.42 -17.54
CA ALA A 87 -4.40 -6.14 -18.63
C ALA A 87 -4.46 -7.27 -19.68
N GLN A 88 -3.40 -8.07 -19.80
CA GLN A 88 -3.34 -9.23 -20.68
C GLN A 88 -3.90 -10.52 -20.06
N GLY A 89 -4.32 -10.49 -18.79
CA GLY A 89 -4.80 -11.68 -18.09
C GLY A 89 -3.71 -12.61 -17.59
N SER A 90 -2.46 -12.16 -17.49
CA SER A 90 -1.40 -12.97 -16.87
C SER A 90 -1.60 -13.10 -15.36
N TRP A 91 -2.16 -12.06 -14.74
CA TRP A 91 -2.48 -11.99 -13.32
C TRP A 91 -3.98 -11.71 -13.12
N ASP A 92 -4.53 -12.20 -12.02
CA ASP A 92 -5.86 -11.82 -11.53
C ASP A 92 -5.80 -10.51 -10.72
N MET A 93 -4.66 -10.24 -10.08
CA MET A 93 -4.43 -9.09 -9.22
C MET A 93 -3.02 -8.52 -9.37
N VAL A 94 -2.88 -7.23 -9.03
CA VAL A 94 -1.59 -6.59 -8.76
C VAL A 94 -1.58 -6.08 -7.32
N VAL A 95 -0.52 -6.42 -6.60
CA VAL A 95 -0.33 -6.03 -5.21
C VAL A 95 1.13 -5.63 -5.04
N SER A 96 1.37 -4.32 -4.95
CA SER A 96 2.71 -3.73 -4.92
C SER A 96 2.66 -2.26 -4.46
N GLY A 97 2.04 -1.99 -3.32
CA GLY A 97 1.92 -0.63 -2.78
C GLY A 97 1.24 0.38 -3.71
N VAL A 98 0.24 -0.05 -4.50
CA VAL A 98 -0.30 0.78 -5.59
C VAL A 98 -1.22 1.88 -5.02
N THR A 99 -0.81 3.13 -5.21
CA THR A 99 -1.67 4.29 -4.91
C THR A 99 -2.94 4.27 -5.76
N ILE A 100 -4.11 4.41 -5.12
CA ILE A 100 -5.40 4.64 -5.76
C ILE A 100 -5.40 6.07 -6.32
N THR A 101 -5.66 6.19 -7.63
CA THR A 101 -5.74 7.49 -8.33
C THR A 101 -6.85 7.43 -9.38
N ASP A 102 -7.51 8.56 -9.64
CA ASP A 102 -8.53 8.68 -10.70
C ASP A 102 -8.01 8.30 -12.10
N GLU A 103 -6.70 8.36 -12.33
CA GLU A 103 -6.11 7.95 -13.60
C GLU A 103 -6.01 6.42 -13.71
N ARG A 104 -5.56 5.75 -12.65
CA ARG A 104 -5.49 4.29 -12.59
C ARG A 104 -6.90 3.67 -12.55
N ASP A 105 -7.81 4.26 -11.79
CA ASP A 105 -9.21 3.80 -11.63
C ASP A 105 -10.03 3.81 -12.94
N LYS A 106 -9.49 4.37 -14.02
CA LYS A 106 -10.09 4.30 -15.37
C LYS A 106 -9.77 3.01 -16.13
N ILE A 107 -8.77 2.26 -15.67
CA ILE A 107 -8.21 1.10 -16.39
C ILE A 107 -8.06 -0.15 -15.53
N VAL A 108 -8.28 -0.03 -14.22
CA VAL A 108 -8.24 -1.12 -13.24
C VAL A 108 -9.26 -0.83 -12.15
N ASP A 109 -9.78 -1.89 -11.53
CA ASP A 109 -10.57 -1.77 -10.30
C ASP A 109 -9.65 -1.79 -9.07
N PHE A 110 -10.06 -1.11 -8.01
CA PHE A 110 -9.38 -1.13 -6.71
C PHE A 110 -10.24 -1.75 -5.61
N SER A 111 -9.58 -2.35 -4.62
CA SER A 111 -10.18 -2.54 -3.31
C SER A 111 -10.39 -1.19 -2.60
N ASP A 112 -11.17 -1.20 -1.52
CA ASP A 112 -11.06 -0.19 -0.47
C ASP A 112 -9.59 -0.04 -0.03
N PRO A 113 -9.16 1.16 0.40
CA PRO A 113 -7.78 1.37 0.80
C PRO A 113 -7.41 0.50 2.00
N TYR A 114 -6.31 -0.24 1.92
CA TYR A 114 -5.84 -1.09 3.02
C TYR A 114 -4.87 -0.36 3.96
N ILE A 115 -4.18 0.67 3.45
CA ILE A 115 -3.30 1.56 4.21
C ILE A 115 -3.29 2.96 3.57
N ILE A 116 -3.06 3.98 4.39
CA ILE A 116 -2.76 5.35 3.94
C ILE A 116 -1.29 5.63 4.23
N VAL A 117 -0.54 6.01 3.21
CA VAL A 117 0.89 6.33 3.32
C VAL A 117 1.13 7.83 3.13
N GLN A 118 2.27 8.32 3.57
CA GLN A 118 2.70 9.69 3.30
C GLN A 118 3.97 9.68 2.49
N GLN A 119 4.06 10.53 1.47
CA GLN A 119 5.33 10.69 0.76
C GLN A 119 6.28 11.63 1.50
N GLY A 120 7.56 11.29 1.44
CA GLY A 120 8.67 12.06 1.98
C GLY A 120 9.90 11.99 1.07
N VAL A 121 11.01 12.50 1.58
CA VAL A 121 12.33 12.40 0.91
C VAL A 121 13.28 11.68 1.84
N LEU A 122 13.63 10.45 1.47
CA LEU A 122 14.77 9.73 2.03
C LEU A 122 16.05 10.43 1.57
N MET A 123 16.95 10.74 2.48
CA MET A 123 18.22 11.43 2.20
C MET A 123 19.32 10.92 3.12
N ARG A 124 20.56 11.33 2.87
CA ARG A 124 21.66 11.02 3.78
C ARG A 124 21.48 11.80 5.09
N VAL A 125 21.79 11.16 6.23
CA VAL A 125 21.71 11.77 7.57
C VAL A 125 22.50 13.07 7.65
N GLU A 126 23.67 13.12 6.99
CA GLU A 126 24.52 14.31 6.96
C GLU A 126 23.91 15.52 6.23
N ASP A 127 22.90 15.31 5.39
CA ASP A 127 22.20 16.35 4.64
C ASP A 127 20.98 16.92 5.38
N VAL A 128 20.54 16.26 6.46
CA VAL A 128 19.42 16.71 7.28
C VAL A 128 19.69 18.11 7.84
N GLY A 129 18.73 19.01 7.66
CA GLY A 129 18.83 20.41 8.06
C GLY A 129 19.66 21.30 7.12
N LYS A 130 20.41 20.71 6.17
CA LYS A 130 21.16 21.44 5.12
C LYS A 130 20.42 21.42 3.78
N VAL A 131 19.76 20.31 3.48
CA VAL A 131 18.96 20.09 2.28
C VAL A 131 17.48 20.29 2.60
N SER A 132 16.76 20.95 1.70
CA SER A 132 15.32 21.19 1.81
C SER A 132 14.67 21.07 0.43
N MET A 133 13.33 21.12 0.36
CA MET A 133 12.63 21.19 -0.94
C MET A 133 13.10 22.37 -1.81
N ASN A 134 13.55 23.48 -1.22
CA ASN A 134 14.08 24.61 -1.98
C ASN A 134 15.43 24.28 -2.64
N THR A 135 16.24 23.42 -2.03
CA THR A 135 17.49 22.92 -2.62
C THR A 135 17.18 22.19 -3.92
N PHE A 136 16.21 21.27 -3.89
CA PHE A 136 15.78 20.55 -5.09
C PHE A 136 15.09 21.46 -6.11
N LYS A 137 14.17 22.33 -5.70
CA LYS A 137 13.52 23.30 -6.62
C LYS A 137 14.50 24.22 -7.34
N SER A 138 15.63 24.54 -6.72
CA SER A 138 16.67 25.37 -7.32
C SER A 138 17.58 24.61 -8.30
N GLY A 139 17.43 23.30 -8.42
CA GLY A 139 18.29 22.45 -9.27
C GLY A 139 19.70 22.20 -8.71
N LYS A 140 19.97 22.61 -7.46
CA LYS A 140 21.28 22.37 -6.81
C LYS A 140 21.54 20.89 -6.54
N MET A 141 20.48 20.12 -6.36
CA MET A 141 20.50 18.67 -6.18
C MET A 141 19.30 18.06 -6.90
N LYS A 142 19.45 16.84 -7.39
CA LYS A 142 18.37 16.06 -8.02
C LYS A 142 17.66 15.18 -7.00
N LEU A 143 16.38 14.92 -7.24
CA LEU A 143 15.64 13.83 -6.62
C LEU A 143 15.79 12.55 -7.44
N GLY A 144 15.73 11.39 -6.79
CA GLY A 144 15.54 10.07 -7.40
C GLY A 144 14.12 9.55 -7.14
N SER A 145 13.59 8.73 -8.04
CA SER A 145 12.37 7.94 -7.82
C SER A 145 12.29 6.78 -8.81
N GLN A 146 11.45 5.79 -8.53
CA GLN A 146 11.09 4.77 -9.52
C GLN A 146 10.16 5.37 -10.60
N THR A 147 10.43 5.10 -11.87
CA THR A 147 9.62 5.57 -13.01
C THR A 147 8.18 5.04 -12.95
N GLY A 148 7.21 5.84 -13.40
CA GLY A 148 5.80 5.44 -13.45
C GLY A 148 5.10 5.30 -12.08
N THR A 149 5.67 5.88 -11.02
CA THR A 149 5.09 5.90 -9.67
C THR A 149 4.51 7.28 -9.34
N THR A 150 3.56 7.31 -8.40
CA THR A 150 3.04 8.58 -7.84
C THR A 150 4.14 9.37 -7.14
N ASN A 151 5.20 8.72 -6.64
CA ASN A 151 6.39 9.37 -6.11
C ASN A 151 7.17 10.12 -7.20
N ALA A 152 7.39 9.49 -8.36
CA ALA A 152 8.02 10.17 -9.49
C ALA A 152 7.18 11.36 -9.97
N ASP A 153 5.86 11.19 -10.09
CA ASP A 153 4.96 12.26 -10.51
C ASP A 153 4.98 13.44 -9.53
N LEU A 154 4.96 13.17 -8.22
CA LEU A 154 5.05 14.19 -7.20
C LEU A 154 6.41 14.91 -7.27
N GLY A 155 7.51 14.17 -7.43
CA GLY A 155 8.84 14.74 -7.61
C GLY A 155 8.89 15.68 -8.82
N ILE A 156 8.42 15.21 -9.98
CA ILE A 156 8.40 15.98 -11.23
C ILE A 156 7.54 17.24 -11.07
N LYS A 157 6.36 17.13 -10.44
CA LYS A 157 5.49 18.27 -10.15
C LYS A 157 6.16 19.30 -9.24
N LEU A 158 6.94 18.84 -8.26
CA LEU A 158 7.56 19.72 -7.25
C LEU A 158 8.82 20.41 -7.76
N VAL A 159 9.65 19.75 -8.56
CA VAL A 159 11.01 20.23 -8.91
C VAL A 159 11.30 20.27 -10.42
N GLY A 160 10.37 19.83 -11.26
CA GLY A 160 10.52 19.74 -12.71
C GLY A 160 11.20 18.44 -13.17
N ARG A 161 10.83 17.97 -14.36
CA ARG A 161 11.27 16.67 -14.90
C ARG A 161 12.78 16.53 -14.99
N ASP A 162 13.49 17.59 -15.36
CA ASP A 162 14.95 17.56 -15.54
C ASP A 162 15.72 17.39 -14.22
N ASN A 163 15.06 17.70 -13.10
CA ASN A 163 15.63 17.61 -11.76
C ASN A 163 15.17 16.35 -10.99
N VAL A 164 14.58 15.38 -11.70
CA VAL A 164 14.28 14.04 -11.19
C VAL A 164 15.01 13.00 -12.04
N ALA A 165 15.89 12.23 -11.41
CA ALA A 165 16.43 11.00 -11.96
C ALA A 165 15.42 9.87 -11.76
N LEU A 166 15.07 9.17 -12.83
CA LEU A 166 14.14 8.05 -12.79
C LEU A 166 14.92 6.74 -12.91
N TYR A 167 14.53 5.77 -12.10
CA TYR A 167 15.12 4.43 -12.03
C TYR A 167 14.04 3.38 -12.27
N ASP A 168 14.44 2.18 -12.68
CA ASP A 168 13.49 1.10 -12.96
C ASP A 168 12.96 0.44 -11.67
N ALA A 169 13.69 0.57 -10.55
CA ALA A 169 13.33 0.06 -9.23
C ALA A 169 13.66 1.06 -8.12
N PHE A 170 12.89 1.05 -7.02
CA PHE A 170 13.18 1.89 -5.86
C PHE A 170 14.54 1.58 -5.23
N SER A 171 14.91 0.30 -5.12
CA SER A 171 16.23 -0.11 -4.62
C SER A 171 17.38 0.53 -5.40
N ALA A 172 17.24 0.67 -6.73
CA ALA A 172 18.24 1.35 -7.55
C ALA A 172 18.33 2.86 -7.28
N ALA A 173 17.19 3.52 -7.02
CA ALA A 173 17.16 4.93 -6.61
C ALA A 173 17.83 5.14 -5.24
N VAL A 174 17.62 4.21 -4.29
CA VAL A 174 18.25 4.23 -2.96
C VAL A 174 19.77 4.04 -3.07
N VAL A 175 20.24 3.10 -3.91
CA VAL A 175 21.68 2.93 -4.17
C VAL A 175 22.30 4.20 -4.78
N ALA A 176 21.61 4.85 -5.72
CA ALA A 176 22.07 6.12 -6.28
C ALA A 176 22.15 7.24 -5.24
N LEU A 177 21.26 7.24 -4.25
CA LEU A 177 21.32 8.16 -3.11
C LEU A 177 22.55 7.90 -2.24
N GLN A 178 22.86 6.63 -1.94
CA GLN A 178 24.06 6.26 -1.18
C GLN A 178 25.34 6.70 -1.90
N ASN A 179 25.38 6.54 -3.23
CA ASN A 179 26.53 6.94 -4.05
C ASN A 179 26.66 8.46 -4.23
N GLY A 180 25.66 9.24 -3.84
CA GLY A 180 25.66 10.70 -4.01
C GLY A 180 25.21 11.18 -5.40
N ASP A 181 24.73 10.28 -6.26
CA ASP A 181 24.24 10.62 -7.60
C ASP A 181 22.95 11.45 -7.55
N VAL A 182 22.16 11.28 -6.48
CA VAL A 182 21.00 12.11 -6.13
C VAL A 182 21.12 12.65 -4.70
N GLY A 183 20.45 13.76 -4.41
CA GLY A 183 20.41 14.37 -3.07
C GLY A 183 19.28 13.86 -2.18
N GLY A 184 18.33 13.12 -2.75
CA GLY A 184 17.22 12.52 -2.03
C GLY A 184 16.41 11.60 -2.94
N VAL A 185 15.68 10.67 -2.37
CA VAL A 185 14.71 9.80 -3.07
C VAL A 185 13.33 10.16 -2.55
N ILE A 186 12.42 10.54 -3.46
CA ILE A 186 11.01 10.70 -3.08
C ILE A 186 10.35 9.33 -3.02
N ILE A 187 9.75 9.02 -1.88
CA ILE A 187 9.31 7.66 -1.51
C ILE A 187 8.22 7.74 -0.43
N ASP A 188 7.41 6.71 -0.27
CA ASP A 188 6.49 6.63 0.88
C ASP A 188 7.29 6.42 2.16
N SER A 189 6.95 7.15 3.22
CA SER A 189 7.63 7.07 4.51
C SER A 189 7.53 5.69 5.14
N THR A 190 6.47 4.94 4.86
CA THR A 190 6.31 3.54 5.29
C THR A 190 7.35 2.64 4.65
N ALA A 191 7.65 2.81 3.36
CA ALA A 191 8.71 2.06 2.69
C ALA A 191 10.11 2.56 3.08
N ALA A 192 10.26 3.88 3.26
CA ALA A 192 11.53 4.47 3.69
C ALA A 192 12.05 3.85 5.01
N ALA A 193 11.15 3.48 5.94
CA ALA A 193 11.51 2.88 7.22
C ALA A 193 12.40 1.63 7.10
N ALA A 194 12.18 0.77 6.10
CA ALA A 194 13.03 -0.40 5.89
C ALA A 194 14.45 -0.01 5.46
N TRP A 195 14.57 0.99 4.60
CA TRP A 195 15.87 1.53 4.17
C TRP A 195 16.60 2.28 5.28
N GLU A 196 15.87 2.99 6.15
CA GLU A 196 16.43 3.59 7.36
C GLU A 196 16.98 2.53 8.32
N GLN A 197 16.31 1.39 8.43
CA GLN A 197 16.77 0.28 9.25
C GLN A 197 17.98 -0.42 8.64
N GLU A 198 17.95 -0.70 7.33
CA GLU A 198 19.07 -1.34 6.61
C GLU A 198 20.33 -0.47 6.62
N PHE A 199 20.16 0.84 6.41
CA PHE A 199 21.24 1.83 6.36
C PHE A 199 21.24 2.72 7.61
N ALA A 200 21.08 2.11 8.78
CA ALA A 200 20.97 2.79 10.06
C ALA A 200 22.17 3.73 10.31
N GLY A 201 21.87 5.02 10.50
CA GLY A 201 22.87 6.07 10.72
C GLY A 201 23.40 6.72 9.44
N GLU A 202 23.05 6.19 8.27
CA GLU A 202 23.47 6.71 6.97
C GLU A 202 22.31 7.39 6.22
N LEU A 203 21.13 6.76 6.19
CA LEU A 203 19.94 7.30 5.53
C LEU A 203 18.82 7.61 6.52
N THR A 204 18.05 8.66 6.23
CA THR A 204 16.85 9.01 6.98
C THR A 204 15.85 9.85 6.16
N VAL A 205 14.57 9.81 6.51
CA VAL A 205 13.55 10.69 5.92
C VAL A 205 13.67 12.10 6.50
N GLY A 206 14.37 12.97 5.78
CA GLY A 206 14.61 14.36 6.20
C GLY A 206 13.50 15.35 5.83
N ILE A 207 12.59 14.99 4.92
CA ILE A 207 11.42 15.80 4.54
C ILE A 207 10.19 14.89 4.54
N ASN A 208 9.12 15.32 5.20
CA ASN A 208 7.91 14.52 5.41
C ASN A 208 6.66 15.26 4.95
N GLY A 209 5.54 14.53 4.83
CA GLY A 209 4.21 15.10 4.63
C GLY A 209 4.02 15.81 3.29
N LEU A 210 4.64 15.31 2.22
CA LEU A 210 4.52 15.89 0.88
C LEU A 210 3.18 15.54 0.22
N SER A 211 2.62 14.38 0.54
CA SER A 211 1.28 13.92 0.16
C SER A 211 0.76 12.93 1.20
N SER A 212 -0.50 12.52 1.04
CA SER A 212 -1.14 11.45 1.80
C SER A 212 -1.95 10.62 0.82
N ASP A 213 -1.52 9.38 0.61
CA ASP A 213 -1.91 8.58 -0.53
C ASP A 213 -2.53 7.25 -0.07
N PRO A 214 -3.77 6.93 -0.50
CA PRO A 214 -4.39 5.66 -0.21
C PRO A 214 -3.82 4.56 -1.10
N LEU A 215 -3.41 3.43 -0.53
CA LEU A 215 -2.98 2.25 -1.29
C LEU A 215 -4.13 1.22 -1.37
N GLY A 216 -4.31 0.62 -2.54
CA GLY A 216 -5.35 -0.36 -2.83
C GLY A 216 -4.80 -1.62 -3.47
N LEU A 217 -5.52 -2.73 -3.29
CA LEU A 217 -5.30 -3.94 -4.08
C LEU A 217 -5.89 -3.72 -5.48
N VAL A 218 -5.17 -4.12 -6.52
CA VAL A 218 -5.55 -3.82 -7.90
C VAL A 218 -6.08 -5.07 -8.58
N PHE A 219 -7.18 -4.92 -9.31
CA PHE A 219 -7.81 -5.98 -10.10
C PHE A 219 -7.99 -5.53 -11.54
N GLN A 220 -8.24 -6.47 -12.45
CA GLN A 220 -8.75 -6.10 -13.77
C GLN A 220 -10.10 -5.39 -13.64
N GLU A 221 -10.38 -4.45 -14.55
CA GLU A 221 -11.69 -3.80 -14.66
C GLU A 221 -12.82 -4.84 -14.76
N GLY A 222 -13.85 -4.68 -13.93
CA GLY A 222 -15.01 -5.58 -13.85
C GLY A 222 -14.73 -6.90 -13.13
N SER A 223 -13.69 -6.98 -12.31
CA SER A 223 -13.30 -8.22 -11.64
C SER A 223 -14.29 -8.63 -10.55
N GLU A 224 -14.72 -9.89 -10.58
CA GLU A 224 -15.56 -10.50 -9.52
C GLU A 224 -14.81 -10.67 -8.19
N LEU A 225 -13.50 -10.39 -8.14
CA LEU A 225 -12.69 -10.49 -6.92
C LEU A 225 -12.80 -9.26 -6.02
N VAL A 226 -13.23 -8.10 -6.53
CA VAL A 226 -13.26 -6.85 -5.78
C VAL A 226 -14.11 -6.98 -4.52
N ASP A 227 -15.36 -7.44 -4.66
CA ASP A 227 -16.31 -7.55 -3.54
C ASP A 227 -15.84 -8.55 -2.47
N PRO A 228 -15.45 -9.81 -2.79
CA PRO A 228 -14.90 -10.74 -1.82
C PRO A 228 -13.67 -10.18 -1.09
N PHE A 229 -12.74 -9.56 -1.81
CA PHE A 229 -11.54 -9.00 -1.18
C PHE A 229 -11.87 -7.81 -0.27
N ASN A 230 -12.84 -6.98 -0.62
CA ASN A 230 -13.33 -5.91 0.25
C ASN A 230 -14.02 -6.44 1.51
N GLU A 231 -14.81 -7.51 1.40
CA GLU A 231 -15.40 -8.19 2.56
C GLU A 231 -14.31 -8.73 3.50
N GLY A 232 -13.31 -9.43 2.95
CA GLY A 232 -12.16 -9.92 3.72
C GLY A 232 -11.35 -8.79 4.36
N LEU A 233 -11.12 -7.70 3.63
CA LEU A 233 -10.42 -6.51 4.11
C LEU A 233 -11.17 -5.87 5.30
N ALA A 234 -12.49 -5.73 5.21
CA ALA A 234 -13.33 -5.21 6.29
C ALA A 234 -13.26 -6.11 7.53
N MET A 235 -13.23 -7.43 7.35
CA MET A 235 -13.08 -8.39 8.45
C MET A 235 -11.73 -8.28 9.15
N ILE A 236 -10.61 -8.26 8.42
CA ILE A 236 -9.27 -8.15 9.04
C ILE A 236 -9.05 -6.80 9.72
N LYS A 237 -9.71 -5.74 9.24
CA LYS A 237 -9.76 -4.44 9.93
C LYS A 237 -10.56 -4.53 11.24
N SER A 238 -11.76 -5.09 11.20
CA SER A 238 -12.65 -5.14 12.38
C SER A 238 -12.18 -6.08 13.49
N ASN A 239 -11.43 -7.13 13.16
CA ASN A 239 -10.97 -8.13 14.13
C ASN A 239 -9.56 -7.87 14.71
N GLY A 240 -8.95 -6.72 14.37
CA GLY A 240 -7.61 -6.33 14.86
C GLY A 240 -6.43 -7.02 14.17
N THR A 241 -6.68 -7.83 13.13
CA THR A 241 -5.61 -8.45 12.34
C THR A 241 -4.78 -7.39 11.63
N MET A 242 -5.42 -6.35 11.08
CA MET A 242 -4.69 -5.27 10.41
C MET A 242 -3.68 -4.58 11.35
N ASP A 243 -4.08 -4.27 12.58
CA ASP A 243 -3.19 -3.65 13.58
C ASP A 243 -2.00 -4.56 13.91
N ARG A 244 -2.23 -5.87 14.02
CA ARG A 244 -1.16 -6.86 14.23
C ARG A 244 -0.19 -6.91 13.06
N LEU A 245 -0.67 -6.82 11.83
CA LEU A 245 0.19 -6.77 10.64
C LEU A 245 1.02 -5.49 10.61
N VAL A 246 0.42 -4.33 10.91
CA VAL A 246 1.15 -3.06 11.01
C VAL A 246 2.26 -3.15 12.06
N LEU A 247 1.97 -3.67 13.26
CA LEU A 247 2.98 -3.84 14.31
C LEU A 247 4.09 -4.83 13.94
N LYS A 248 3.80 -5.84 13.11
CA LYS A 248 4.79 -6.80 12.62
C LYS A 248 5.80 -6.13 11.69
N TRP A 249 5.33 -5.27 10.78
CA TRP A 249 6.17 -4.69 9.72
C TRP A 249 6.75 -3.31 10.05
N TRP A 250 6.16 -2.60 11.00
CA TRP A 250 6.66 -1.33 11.54
C TRP A 250 6.71 -1.38 13.08
N PRO A 251 7.61 -2.19 13.68
CA PRO A 251 7.79 -2.22 15.12
C PRO A 251 8.31 -0.86 15.63
N LYS A 252 7.85 -0.45 16.81
CA LYS A 252 8.29 0.79 17.48
C LYS A 252 9.71 0.68 18.03
#